data_AF-A0ABD5Q143-F1
#
_entry.id   AF-A0ABD5Q143-F1
#
_cell.length_a   1.000
_cell.length_b   1.000
_cell.length_c   1.000
_cell.angle_alpha   90.00
_cell.angle_beta   90.00
_cell.angle_gamma   90.00
#
_symmetry.space_group_name_H-M   'P 1'
#
loop_
_entity.id
_entity.type
_entity.pdbx_description
1 polymer ?
#
loop_
_entity_poly.entity_id
_entity_poly.type
_entity_poly.pdbx_seq_one_letter_code
_entity_poly.pdbx_strand_id
1 'polypeptide(L)' 'MTDDCTYCGSDVSEHDALFVAERRGDEREPAGQFCNYACLSAHIDEENLVEGTCCRIDV' A
#
# COMPACT_ATOMS: atom_id res chain seq x y z
N MET A 1 -5.71 -15.23 3.50
CA MET A 1 -4.94 -14.03 3.85
C MET A 1 -3.57 -14.55 4.17
N THR A 2 -2.60 -14.24 3.32
CA THR A 2 -1.20 -14.60 3.58
C THR A 2 -0.58 -13.40 4.27
N ASP A 3 0.26 -13.61 5.28
CA ASP A 3 0.97 -12.53 5.99
C ASP A 3 2.20 -12.03 5.20
N ASP A 4 2.28 -12.32 3.90
CA ASP A 4 3.39 -11.90 3.03
C ASP A 4 3.28 -10.42 2.67
N CYS A 5 4.41 -9.71 2.77
CA CYS A 5 4.57 -8.35 2.29
C CYS A 5 4.36 -8.29 0.78
N THR A 6 3.47 -7.40 0.33
CA THR A 6 3.16 -7.18 -1.09
C THR A 6 4.40 -6.80 -1.90
N TYR A 7 5.39 -6.14 -1.28
CA TYR A 7 6.63 -5.74 -1.96
C TYR A 7 7.73 -6.81 -1.92
N CYS A 8 8.16 -7.23 -0.73
CA CYS A 8 9.34 -8.08 -0.58
C CYS A 8 9.05 -9.58 -0.33
N GLY A 9 7.78 -9.95 -0.14
CA GLY A 9 7.36 -11.33 0.14
C GLY A 9 7.74 -11.88 1.51
N SER A 10 8.32 -11.07 2.41
CA SER A 10 8.60 -11.46 3.79
C SER A 10 7.34 -11.45 4.65
N ASP A 11 7.33 -12.21 5.74
CA ASP A 11 6.22 -12.19 6.71
C ASP A 11 6.15 -10.82 7.40
N VAL A 12 5.01 -10.14 7.30
CA VAL A 12 4.81 -8.81 7.88
C VAL A 12 4.69 -8.85 9.41
N SER A 13 4.32 -9.99 9.99
CA SER A 13 4.15 -10.13 11.45
C SER A 13 5.46 -10.01 12.23
N GLU A 14 6.60 -10.17 11.55
CA GLU A 14 7.95 -9.97 12.10
C GLU A 14 8.36 -8.49 12.18
N HIS A 15 7.50 -7.58 11.74
CA HIS A 15 7.81 -6.15 11.56
C HIS A 15 6.65 -5.22 12.00
N ASP A 16 6.87 -3.91 11.90
CA ASP A 16 5.84 -2.88 12.12
C ASP A 16 4.92 -2.74 10.91
N ALA A 17 4.09 -3.77 10.70
CA ALA A 17 3.29 -3.94 9.51
C ALA A 17 2.33 -2.77 9.23
N LEU A 18 2.21 -2.41 7.95
CA LEU A 18 1.24 -1.45 7.42
C LEU A 18 0.24 -2.16 6.53
N PHE A 19 -1.06 -1.88 6.72
CA PHE A 19 -2.14 -2.42 5.89
C PHE A 19 -2.83 -1.28 5.16
N VAL A 20 -2.78 -1.30 3.83
CA VAL A 20 -3.35 -0.27 2.96
C VAL A 20 -4.64 -0.79 2.34
N ALA A 21 -5.67 0.04 2.35
CA ALA A 21 -6.94 -0.24 1.68
C ALA A 21 -7.33 0.94 0.80
N GLU A 22 -7.82 0.64 -0.39
CA GLU A 22 -8.30 1.61 -1.38
C GLU A 22 -9.82 1.63 -1.41
N ARG A 23 -10.39 2.78 -1.78
CA ARG A 23 -11.84 2.87 -2.01
C ARG A 23 -12.16 2.42 -3.43
N ARG A 24 -13.04 1.43 -3.57
CA ARG A 24 -13.59 0.97 -4.84
C ARG A 24 -15.11 1.00 -4.74
N GLY A 25 -15.73 1.96 -5.44
CA GLY A 25 -17.15 2.28 -5.25
C GLY A 25 -17.42 2.78 -3.82
N ASP A 26 -18.39 2.16 -3.16
CA ASP A 26 -18.81 2.48 -1.79
C ASP A 26 -18.02 1.72 -0.71
N GLU A 27 -17.15 0.78 -1.10
CA GLU A 27 -16.44 -0.11 -0.19
C GLU A 27 -14.94 0.22 -0.13
N ARG A 28 -14.29 -0.22 0.96
CA ARG A 28 -12.83 -0.22 1.08
C ARG A 28 -12.33 -1.65 0.90
N GLU A 29 -11.50 -1.86 -0.10
CA GLU A 29 -10.87 -3.15 -0.40
C GLU A 29 -9.40 -3.12 0.03
N PRO A 30 -8.86 -4.22 0.58
CA PRO A 30 -7.42 -4.35 0.82
C PRO A 30 -6.65 -4.15 -0.49
N ALA A 31 -5.67 -3.25 -0.47
CA ALA A 31 -4.82 -2.92 -1.62
C ALA A 31 -3.39 -3.47 -1.45
N GLY A 32 -2.90 -3.57 -0.22
CA GLY A 32 -1.60 -4.17 0.05
C GLY A 32 -1.27 -4.21 1.54
N GLN A 33 -0.25 -4.99 1.87
CA GLN A 33 0.32 -5.07 3.22
C GLN A 33 1.84 -5.06 3.13
N PHE A 34 2.50 -4.37 4.06
CA PHE A 34 3.92 -4.07 3.95
C PHE A 34 4.61 -4.23 5.29
N CYS A 35 5.85 -4.73 5.29
CA CYS A 35 6.64 -4.89 6.52
C CYS A 35 6.79 -3.57 7.30
N ASN A 36 6.91 -2.44 6.60
CA ASN A 36 7.01 -1.09 7.15
C ASN A 36 6.94 -0.06 6.01
N TYR A 37 7.15 1.22 6.34
CA TYR A 37 7.15 2.33 5.37
C TYR A 37 8.18 2.20 4.25
N ALA A 38 9.30 1.51 4.44
CA ALA A 38 10.29 1.34 3.37
C ALA A 38 9.75 0.47 2.24
N CYS A 39 9.10 -0.65 2.59
CA CYS A 39 8.47 -1.54 1.60
C CYS A 39 7.28 -0.85 0.91
N LEU A 40 6.48 -0.09 1.66
CA LEU A 40 5.39 0.70 1.08
C LEU A 40 5.92 1.75 0.10
N SER A 41 6.95 2.51 0.47
CA SER A 41 7.54 3.54 -0.38
C SER A 41 8.09 2.96 -1.67
N ALA A 42 8.85 1.86 -1.57
CA ALA A 42 9.42 1.21 -2.75
C ALA A 42 8.33 0.68 -3.69
N HIS A 43 7.26 0.11 -3.15
CA HIS A 43 6.11 -0.31 -3.95
C HIS A 43 5.40 0.85 -4.64
N ILE A 44 5.17 1.95 -3.93
CA ILE A 44 4.56 3.17 -4.49
C ILE A 44 5.38 3.69 -5.67
N ASP A 45 6.70 3.73 -5.53
CA ASP A 45 7.61 4.23 -6.56
C ASP A 45 7.66 3.28 -7.78
N GLU A 46 7.75 1.96 -7.56
CA GLU A 46 7.84 0.96 -8.62
C GLU A 46 6.54 0.87 -9.45
N GLU A 47 5.39 0.89 -8.79
CA GLU A 47 4.08 0.82 -9.43
C GLU A 47 3.55 2.19 -9.87
N ASN A 48 4.32 3.27 -9.65
CA ASN A 48 3.94 4.64 -9.97
C ASN A 48 2.58 5.06 -9.36
N LEU A 49 2.26 4.59 -8.14
CA LEU A 49 0.95 4.78 -7.51
C LEU A 49 0.62 6.24 -7.17
N VAL A 50 1.61 7.13 -7.23
CA VAL A 50 1.40 8.58 -7.06
C VAL A 50 0.93 9.26 -8.35
N GLU A 51 1.11 8.64 -9.53
CA GLU A 51 0.77 9.27 -10.80
C GLU A 51 -0.74 9.52 -10.93
N GLY A 52 -1.11 10.76 -11.28
CA GLY A 52 -2.51 11.15 -11.42
C GLY A 52 -3.29 11.20 -10.10
N THR A 53 -2.65 10.87 -8.96
CA THR A 53 -3.27 11.05 -7.64
C THR A 53 -3.12 12.49 -7.20
N CYS A 54 -4.25 13.15 -6.98
CA CYS A 54 -4.32 14.46 -6.36
C CYS A 54 -5.41 14.39 -5.31
N CYS A 55 -5.11 14.81 -4.08
CA CYS A 55 -6.09 14.86 -2.99
C CYS A 55 -7.22 15.89 -3.22
N ARG A 56 -7.33 16.43 -4.45
CA ARG A 56 -7.84 17.76 -4.86
C ARG A 56 -6.77 18.86 -4.76
N ILE A 57 -6.47 19.50 -5.89
CA ILE A 57 -5.95 20.86 -5.91
C ILE A 57 -7.09 21.70 -6.49
N ASP A 58 -7.85 22.36 -5.61
CA ASP A 58 -8.81 23.37 -6.03
C ASP A 58 -8.00 24.60 -6.48
N VAL A 59 -8.09 24.94 -7.77
CA VAL A 59 -7.71 26.25 -8.33
C VAL A 59 -8.93 26.95 -8.90
#